data_AF-A0A3N5XEG1-F1
#
_entry.id   AF-A0A3N5XEG1-F1
#
_cell.length_a   1.000
_cell.length_b   1.000
_cell.length_c   1.000
_cell.angle_alpha   90.00
_cell.angle_beta   90.00
_cell.angle_gamma   90.00
#
_symmetry.space_group_name_H-M   'P 1'
#
loop_
_entity.id
_entity.type
_entity.pdbx_description
1 polymer ?
#
loop_
_entity_poly.entity_id
_entity_poly.type
_entity_poly.pdbx_seq_one_letter_code
_entity_poly.pdbx_strand_id
1 'polypeptide(L)'
;MRIPENRIRSSLGVAIVVSLILVFGGCTQRLGRSEPETAKVDSVQTVESLAKHYRDYHDYYSLTRLLPDLELRRRQRSDVERLLGQPFYSPMPHLSYYPTDRTLAITCPDGSVPEEESCITKDSKRVSPVHSFPVVLVVAYLESEGQPRPEDRLDSISLGPVGE
;
A
#
# COMPACT_ATOMS: atom_id res chain seq x y z
N MET A 1 -46.00 -42.01 32.98
CA MET A 1 -45.58 -43.23 32.23
C MET A 1 -44.10 -43.13 31.94
N ARG A 2 -43.35 -44.20 32.18
CA ARG A 2 -41.88 -44.30 32.27
C ARG A 2 -41.41 -45.47 31.38
N ILE A 3 -40.22 -45.32 30.77
CA ILE A 3 -39.25 -46.33 30.26
C ILE A 3 -39.60 -46.99 28.90
N PRO A 4 -38.65 -47.46 28.03
CA PRO A 4 -37.15 -47.46 28.04
C PRO A 4 -36.49 -46.80 26.80
N GLU A 5 -35.24 -46.31 26.83
CA GLU A 5 -33.93 -47.00 26.72
C GLU A 5 -33.76 -47.99 25.53
N ASN A 6 -32.88 -47.69 24.58
CA ASN A 6 -31.87 -48.68 24.18
C ASN A 6 -30.58 -48.09 23.60
N ARG A 7 -29.46 -48.66 24.05
CA ARG A 7 -28.06 -48.40 23.70
C ARG A 7 -27.64 -49.21 22.48
N ILE A 8 -26.76 -48.66 21.63
CA ILE A 8 -25.73 -49.38 20.87
C ILE A 8 -24.51 -48.42 20.79
N ARG A 9 -23.43 -48.56 21.60
CA ARG A 9 -22.16 -49.32 21.35
C ARG A 9 -21.64 -49.13 19.90
N SER A 10 -20.37 -49.00 19.53
CA SER A 10 -19.04 -48.98 20.12
C SER A 10 -18.05 -48.72 18.94
N SER A 11 -16.74 -48.82 19.18
CA SER A 11 -15.60 -48.72 18.24
C SER A 11 -15.12 -47.30 17.98
N LEU A 12 -14.14 -46.73 18.72
CA LEU A 12 -12.74 -47.15 18.88
C LEU A 12 -12.07 -47.47 17.54
N GLY A 13 -11.14 -46.60 17.15
CA GLY A 13 -10.33 -46.72 15.94
C GLY A 13 -9.23 -45.66 15.95
N VAL A 14 -8.32 -45.74 16.94
CA VAL A 14 -7.02 -45.08 16.89
C VAL A 14 -6.12 -45.93 16.00
N ALA A 15 -5.55 -45.34 14.95
CA ALA A 15 -4.45 -45.94 14.20
C ALA A 15 -3.36 -44.88 14.00
N ILE A 16 -2.31 -44.99 14.81
CA ILE A 16 -1.00 -44.39 14.60
C ILE A 16 -0.20 -45.39 13.76
N VAL A 17 0.35 -44.97 12.62
CA VAL A 17 1.54 -45.63 12.07
C VAL A 17 2.51 -44.56 11.58
N VAL A 18 3.62 -44.53 12.31
CA VAL A 18 4.86 -43.80 12.10
C VAL A 18 5.73 -44.54 11.08
N SER A 19 6.65 -43.82 10.43
CA SER A 19 7.87 -44.26 9.71
C SER A 19 7.75 -44.17 8.17
N LEU A 20 8.78 -43.83 7.40
CA LEU A 20 10.22 -44.07 7.59
C LEU A 20 11.03 -43.06 6.75
N ILE A 21 12.11 -42.56 7.33
CA ILE A 21 13.14 -41.72 6.70
C ILE A 21 13.88 -42.55 5.64
N LEU A 22 13.96 -42.06 4.40
CA LEU A 22 14.90 -42.57 3.39
C LEU A 22 16.10 -41.63 3.29
N VAL A 23 17.18 -42.02 3.96
CA VAL A 23 18.54 -41.57 3.65
C VAL A 23 19.07 -42.47 2.54
N PHE A 24 19.33 -41.91 1.36
CA PHE A 24 20.31 -42.45 0.42
C PHE A 24 21.20 -41.32 -0.07
N GLY A 25 22.46 -41.34 0.37
CA GLY A 25 23.55 -40.62 -0.25
C GLY A 25 24.06 -41.36 -1.49
N GLY A 26 24.66 -40.62 -2.42
CA GLY A 26 25.39 -41.19 -3.56
C GLY A 26 25.62 -40.18 -4.68
N CYS A 27 26.81 -39.58 -4.71
CA CYS A 27 27.30 -38.71 -5.78
C CYS A 27 27.45 -39.45 -7.12
N THR A 28 27.17 -38.78 -8.25
CA THR A 28 27.98 -38.84 -9.49
C THR A 28 27.56 -37.73 -10.46
N GLN A 29 28.55 -37.22 -11.21
CA GLN A 29 28.60 -35.95 -11.97
C GLN A 29 27.94 -36.04 -13.37
N ARG A 30 27.41 -34.93 -13.91
CA ARG A 30 28.01 -34.14 -15.02
C ARG A 30 27.07 -33.10 -15.66
N LEU A 31 27.66 -31.92 -15.87
CA LEU A 31 27.44 -30.90 -16.92
C LEU A 31 26.02 -30.70 -17.51
N GLY A 32 25.44 -29.55 -17.18
CA GLY A 32 24.41 -28.89 -17.97
C GLY A 32 24.35 -27.42 -17.61
N ARG A 33 24.80 -26.57 -18.53
CA ARG A 33 24.82 -25.11 -18.49
C ARG A 33 23.42 -24.57 -18.82
N SER A 34 22.80 -23.84 -17.89
CA SER A 34 21.72 -22.86 -18.16
C SER A 34 21.65 -21.90 -16.96
N GLU A 35 22.40 -20.80 -17.04
CA GLU A 35 21.88 -19.42 -17.00
C GLU A 35 21.91 -18.82 -15.58
N PRO A 36 22.28 -17.54 -15.44
CA PRO A 36 22.17 -16.85 -14.18
C PRO A 36 20.69 -16.48 -14.02
N GLU A 37 19.90 -17.33 -13.37
CA GLU A 37 18.71 -16.87 -12.65
C GLU A 37 19.22 -15.99 -11.50
N THR A 38 19.57 -14.76 -11.85
CA THR A 38 19.38 -13.64 -10.95
C THR A 38 17.89 -13.61 -10.70
N ALA A 39 17.48 -14.38 -9.68
CA ALA A 39 16.20 -14.22 -9.04
C ALA A 39 16.12 -12.73 -8.69
N LYS A 40 15.39 -11.98 -9.52
CA LYS A 40 14.67 -10.82 -9.05
C LYS A 40 13.80 -11.38 -7.95
N VAL A 41 14.33 -11.34 -6.74
CA VAL A 41 13.50 -11.36 -5.54
C VAL A 41 12.68 -10.09 -5.70
N ASP A 42 11.51 -10.21 -6.32
CA ASP A 42 10.43 -9.27 -6.12
C ASP A 42 10.17 -9.34 -4.62
N SER A 43 10.89 -8.49 -3.88
CA SER A 43 10.70 -8.35 -2.46
C SER A 43 9.27 -7.89 -2.31
N VAL A 44 8.43 -8.76 -1.75
CA VAL A 44 7.05 -8.42 -1.43
C VAL A 44 7.12 -7.20 -0.52
N GLN A 45 6.79 -6.03 -1.07
CA GLN A 45 6.79 -4.77 -0.32
C GLN A 45 5.65 -4.87 0.68
N THR A 46 5.98 -4.90 1.97
CA THR A 46 4.98 -4.90 3.03
C THR A 46 4.45 -3.49 3.25
N VAL A 47 3.24 -3.39 3.82
CA VAL A 47 2.64 -2.10 4.22
C VAL A 47 3.59 -1.29 5.11
N GLU A 48 4.27 -1.94 6.05
CA GLU A 48 5.24 -1.27 6.94
C GLU A 48 6.44 -0.72 6.17
N SER A 49 6.93 -1.45 5.16
CA SER A 49 8.07 -1.00 4.35
C SER A 49 7.71 0.21 3.49
N LEU A 50 6.53 0.20 2.87
CA LEU A 50 5.99 1.32 2.11
C LEU A 50 5.73 2.53 3.00
N ALA A 51 5.12 2.32 4.16
CA ALA A 51 4.82 3.37 5.13
C ALA A 51 6.10 4.03 5.65
N LYS A 52 7.14 3.22 5.92
CA LYS A 52 8.45 3.75 6.30
C LYS A 52 9.05 4.59 5.18
N HIS A 53 9.10 4.05 3.97
CA HIS A 53 9.70 4.75 2.83
C HIS A 53 8.98 6.09 2.55
N TYR A 54 7.65 6.10 2.58
CA TYR A 54 6.88 7.34 2.45
C TYR A 54 7.16 8.34 3.58
N ARG A 55 7.27 7.91 4.84
CA ARG A 55 7.59 8.85 5.94
C ARG A 55 8.99 9.44 5.82
N ASP A 56 9.94 8.68 5.28
CA ASP A 56 11.33 9.11 5.15
C ASP A 56 11.55 10.01 3.92
N TYR A 57 10.82 9.76 2.83
CA TYR A 57 11.08 10.39 1.52
C TYR A 57 9.89 11.15 0.91
N HIS A 58 8.68 10.99 1.46
CA HIS A 58 7.43 11.49 0.91
C HIS A 58 7.21 11.11 -0.57
N ASP A 59 7.65 9.92 -0.97
CA ASP A 59 7.60 9.52 -2.38
C ASP A 59 6.18 9.11 -2.81
N TYR A 60 5.78 9.61 -3.97
CA TYR A 60 4.47 9.34 -4.56
C TYR A 60 4.23 7.85 -4.81
N TYR A 61 5.28 7.09 -5.17
CA TYR A 61 5.17 5.66 -5.44
C TYR A 61 4.73 4.88 -4.20
N SER A 62 5.40 5.07 -3.06
CA SER A 62 5.04 4.38 -1.82
C SER A 62 3.66 4.80 -1.33
N LEU A 63 3.31 6.08 -1.48
CA LEU A 63 1.99 6.58 -1.11
C LEU A 63 0.87 5.92 -1.92
N THR A 64 1.00 5.87 -3.25
CA THR A 64 0.00 5.26 -4.13
C THR A 64 -0.20 3.78 -3.84
N ARG A 65 0.87 3.08 -3.45
CA ARG A 65 0.80 1.68 -3.00
C ARG A 65 0.14 1.50 -1.63
N LEU A 66 0.17 2.52 -0.76
CA LEU A 66 -0.50 2.51 0.54
C LEU A 66 -1.99 2.86 0.48
N LEU A 67 -2.47 3.51 -0.59
CA LEU A 67 -3.87 3.95 -0.67
C LEU A 67 -4.88 2.82 -0.39
N PRO A 68 -4.74 1.60 -0.93
CA PRO A 68 -5.69 0.52 -0.61
C PRO A 68 -5.76 0.17 0.88
N ASP A 69 -4.64 0.25 1.61
CA ASP A 69 -4.54 -0.01 3.05
C ASP A 69 -5.08 1.15 3.91
N LEU A 70 -5.09 2.36 3.35
CA LEU A 70 -5.66 3.56 3.95
C LEU A 70 -7.18 3.60 3.75
N GLU A 71 -7.67 3.24 2.56
CA GLU A 71 -9.10 3.23 2.19
C GLU A 71 -9.94 2.19 2.93
N LEU A 72 -9.31 1.34 3.74
CA LEU A 72 -10.01 0.45 4.66
C LEU A 72 -10.92 1.28 5.56
N ARG A 73 -12.21 1.27 5.23
CA ARG A 73 -13.23 2.15 5.80
C ARG A 73 -13.14 2.14 7.32
N ARG A 74 -13.15 3.35 7.89
CA ARG A 74 -13.20 3.63 9.33
C ARG A 74 -11.90 3.41 10.13
N ARG A 75 -10.74 3.47 9.48
CA ARG A 75 -9.45 3.65 10.16
C ARG A 75 -9.48 4.85 11.09
N GLN A 76 -8.77 4.78 12.20
CA GLN A 76 -8.59 5.92 13.09
C GLN A 76 -7.49 6.83 12.57
N ARG A 77 -7.54 8.12 12.91
CA ARG A 77 -6.48 9.09 12.61
C ARG A 77 -5.12 8.61 13.06
N SER A 78 -5.02 8.06 14.27
CA SER A 78 -3.78 7.47 14.79
C SER A 78 -3.21 6.36 13.89
N ASP A 79 -4.08 5.55 13.28
CA ASP A 79 -3.65 4.50 12.34
C ASP A 79 -3.20 5.07 11.00
N VAL A 80 -3.83 6.15 10.53
CA VAL A 80 -3.41 6.87 9.32
C VAL A 80 -2.06 7.52 9.56
N GLU A 81 -1.91 8.28 10.64
CA GLU A 81 -0.67 8.96 11.01
C GLU A 81 0.46 7.99 11.37
N ARG A 82 0.15 6.79 11.86
CA ARG A 82 1.14 5.71 12.02
C ARG A 82 1.72 5.27 10.67
N LEU A 83 0.92 5.25 9.61
CA LEU A 83 1.41 4.90 8.27
C LEU A 83 2.07 6.09 7.57
N LEU A 84 1.41 7.23 7.56
CA LEU A 84 1.80 8.40 6.78
C LEU A 84 2.76 9.36 7.50
N GLY A 85 2.90 9.23 8.82
CA GLY A 85 3.53 10.24 9.65
C GLY A 85 2.56 11.35 10.07
N GLN A 86 3.09 12.38 10.71
CA GLN A 86 2.31 13.58 11.01
C GLN A 86 2.00 14.34 9.71
N PRO A 87 0.79 14.93 9.58
CA PRO A 87 0.47 15.74 8.42
C PRO A 87 1.37 16.97 8.34
N PHE A 88 1.70 17.39 7.13
CA PHE A 88 2.47 18.62 6.91
C PHE A 88 1.65 19.86 7.27
N TYR A 89 0.37 19.84 6.93
CA TYR A 89 -0.56 20.94 7.16
C TYR A 89 -1.96 20.42 7.48
N SER A 90 -2.67 21.07 8.40
CA SER A 90 -4.06 20.75 8.75
C SER A 90 -4.83 22.04 9.01
N PRO A 91 -5.47 22.65 7.97
CA PRO A 91 -6.16 23.94 8.11
C PRO A 91 -7.40 23.86 8.99
N MET A 92 -8.01 22.68 9.05
CA MET A 92 -9.19 22.39 9.85
C MET A 92 -8.97 21.10 10.63
N PRO A 93 -9.57 20.92 11.82
CA PRO A 93 -9.36 19.73 12.63
C PRO A 93 -9.63 18.41 11.90
N HIS A 94 -10.62 18.41 11.01
CA HIS A 94 -11.05 17.25 10.24
C HIS A 94 -10.30 17.06 8.92
N LEU A 95 -9.30 17.91 8.59
CA LEU A 95 -8.63 17.89 7.29
C LEU A 95 -7.12 17.93 7.43
N SER A 96 -6.44 16.97 6.81
CA SER A 96 -4.98 16.82 6.87
C SER A 96 -4.37 16.64 5.49
N TYR A 97 -3.25 17.31 5.25
CA TYR A 97 -2.55 17.36 3.97
C TYR A 97 -1.17 16.69 4.10
N TYR A 98 -0.91 15.74 3.21
CA TYR A 98 0.31 14.94 3.17
C TYR A 98 0.99 15.14 1.79
N PRO A 99 2.16 15.79 1.74
CA PRO A 99 2.82 16.14 0.49
C PRO A 99 3.40 14.90 -0.20
N THR A 100 3.69 15.04 -1.49
CA THR A 100 4.51 14.08 -2.24
C THR A 100 5.65 14.77 -2.96
N ASP A 101 6.63 13.99 -3.41
CA ASP A 101 7.71 14.44 -4.31
C ASP A 101 7.25 14.72 -5.74
N ARG A 102 5.97 14.43 -6.07
CA ARG A 102 5.43 14.54 -7.42
C ARG A 102 4.72 15.87 -7.66
N THR A 103 4.84 16.35 -8.89
CA THR A 103 4.09 17.49 -9.41
C THR A 103 3.31 17.09 -10.66
N LEU A 104 2.32 17.89 -11.06
CA LEU A 104 1.56 17.66 -12.28
C LEU A 104 1.56 18.92 -13.13
N ALA A 105 1.91 18.78 -14.41
CA ALA A 105 1.90 19.83 -15.40
C ALA A 105 0.46 20.28 -15.69
N ILE A 106 0.20 21.58 -15.55
CA ILE A 106 -1.12 22.18 -15.77
C ILE A 106 -1.11 23.05 -17.01
N THR A 107 -0.06 23.85 -17.18
CA THR A 107 0.10 24.74 -18.33
C THR A 107 1.37 24.39 -19.06
N CYS A 108 1.24 24.20 -20.37
CA CYS A 108 2.33 23.84 -21.26
C CYS A 108 2.63 24.97 -22.24
N PRO A 109 3.86 25.06 -22.76
CA PRO A 109 4.17 25.97 -23.86
C PRO A 109 3.27 25.72 -25.08
N ASP A 110 3.07 26.75 -25.90
CA ASP A 110 2.24 26.66 -27.11
C ASP A 110 2.65 25.49 -28.01
N GLY A 111 1.67 24.71 -28.47
CA GLY A 111 1.89 23.54 -29.32
C GLY A 111 2.35 22.28 -28.59
N SER A 112 2.28 22.27 -27.25
CA SER A 112 2.51 21.08 -26.43
C SER A 112 1.33 20.77 -25.50
N VAL A 113 1.22 19.51 -25.07
CA VAL A 113 0.14 19.01 -24.20
C VAL A 113 0.72 18.46 -22.90
N PRO A 114 0.02 18.58 -21.76
CA PRO A 114 0.50 18.05 -20.48
C PRO A 114 0.49 16.51 -20.49
N GLU A 115 1.58 15.93 -20.00
CA GLU A 115 1.74 14.50 -19.72
C GLU A 115 2.49 14.34 -18.39
N GLU A 116 1.71 14.06 -17.34
CA GLU A 116 2.19 13.92 -15.95
C GLU A 116 3.00 15.14 -15.49
N GLU A 117 4.32 14.99 -15.26
CA GLU A 117 5.24 16.05 -14.79
C GLU A 117 5.81 16.91 -15.92
N SER A 118 5.48 16.58 -17.17
CA SER A 118 6.09 17.20 -18.36
C SER A 118 5.05 17.60 -19.38
N CYS A 119 5.49 18.28 -20.45
CA CYS A 119 4.67 18.56 -21.61
C CYS A 119 5.29 17.88 -22.84
N ILE A 120 4.45 17.41 -23.77
CA ILE A 120 4.86 16.75 -24.99
C ILE A 120 4.48 17.59 -26.19
N THR A 121 5.45 17.88 -27.06
CA THR A 121 5.19 18.55 -28.35
C THR A 121 4.61 17.57 -29.37
N LYS A 122 4.11 18.09 -30.51
CA LYS A 122 3.65 17.25 -31.64
C LYS A 122 4.70 16.27 -32.16
N ASP A 123 5.98 16.59 -31.99
CA ASP A 123 7.12 15.75 -32.38
C ASP A 123 7.56 14.79 -31.27
N SER A 124 6.70 14.56 -30.26
CA SER A 124 6.96 13.69 -29.11
C SER A 124 8.16 14.12 -28.24
N LYS A 125 8.54 15.41 -28.26
CA LYS A 125 9.62 15.94 -27.42
C LYS A 125 9.08 16.33 -26.05
N ARG A 126 9.72 15.84 -24.98
CA ARG A 126 9.48 16.29 -23.60
C ARG A 126 10.04 17.71 -23.41
N VAL A 127 9.20 18.61 -22.94
CA VAL A 127 9.55 19.99 -22.55
C VAL A 127 9.00 20.29 -21.16
N SER A 128 9.63 21.22 -20.46
CA SER A 128 9.21 21.62 -19.11
C SER A 128 7.87 22.36 -19.15
N PRO A 129 6.97 22.11 -18.19
CA PRO A 129 5.74 22.87 -18.08
C PRO A 129 6.02 24.33 -17.68
N VAL A 130 5.10 25.22 -18.06
CA VAL A 130 5.10 26.62 -17.61
C VAL A 130 4.65 26.69 -16.15
N HIS A 131 3.60 25.95 -15.83
CA HIS A 131 3.07 25.82 -14.47
C HIS A 131 2.80 24.36 -14.13
N SER A 132 3.16 23.99 -12.90
CA SER A 132 2.87 22.69 -12.31
C SER A 132 2.33 22.89 -10.89
N PHE A 133 1.52 21.94 -10.44
CA PHE A 133 1.04 21.90 -9.06
C PHE A 133 1.58 20.67 -8.33
N PRO A 134 1.91 20.79 -7.03
CA PRO A 134 2.29 19.65 -6.23
C PRO A 134 1.11 18.70 -6.09
N VAL A 135 1.41 17.40 -6.17
CA VAL A 135 0.44 16.36 -5.86
C VAL A 135 0.45 16.12 -4.36
N VAL A 136 -0.74 16.19 -3.75
CA VAL A 136 -0.92 16.09 -2.30
C VAL A 136 -2.03 15.10 -2.01
N LEU A 137 -1.85 14.27 -0.97
CA LEU A 137 -2.93 13.49 -0.40
C LEU A 137 -3.66 14.33 0.64
N VAL A 138 -4.93 14.53 0.41
CA VAL A 138 -5.87 15.13 1.35
C VAL A 138 -6.63 14.02 2.05
N VAL A 139 -6.60 14.03 3.38
CA VAL A 139 -7.30 13.09 4.24
C VAL A 139 -8.34 13.85 5.05
N ALA A 140 -9.60 13.44 4.93
CA ALA A 140 -10.71 13.99 5.70
C ALA A 140 -11.16 12.99 6.76
N TYR A 141 -11.54 13.51 7.92
CA TYR A 141 -11.99 12.73 9.07
C TYR A 141 -13.43 13.11 9.46
N LEU A 142 -14.21 12.12 9.91
CA LEU A 142 -15.49 12.32 10.56
C LEU A 142 -15.26 12.90 11.96
N GLU A 143 -16.04 13.93 12.30
CA GLU A 143 -16.29 14.34 13.70
C GLU A 143 -15.09 14.95 14.47
N SER A 144 -14.31 15.86 13.88
CA SER A 144 -13.39 16.71 14.67
C SER A 144 -14.01 18.09 14.91
N GLU A 145 -14.82 18.25 15.97
CA GLU A 145 -15.20 19.59 16.45
C GLU A 145 -14.08 20.14 17.35
N GLY A 146 -13.46 21.24 16.92
CA GLY A 146 -12.46 21.98 17.71
C GLY A 146 -11.00 21.58 17.46
N GLN A 147 -10.61 20.33 17.72
CA GLN A 147 -9.21 19.88 17.59
C GLN A 147 -9.08 18.46 17.01
N PRO A 148 -7.98 18.16 16.30
CA PRO A 148 -7.61 16.80 15.91
C PRO A 148 -7.56 15.82 17.07
N ARG A 149 -8.23 14.66 16.95
CA ARG A 149 -8.16 13.59 17.93
C ARG A 149 -7.68 12.27 17.32
N PRO A 150 -6.90 11.46 18.05
CA PRO A 150 -6.41 10.16 17.58
C PRO A 150 -7.52 9.20 17.11
N GLU A 151 -8.71 9.30 17.71
CA GLU A 151 -9.88 8.45 17.45
C GLU A 151 -10.75 8.90 16.28
N ASP A 152 -10.50 10.07 15.70
CA ASP A 152 -11.25 10.59 14.56
C ASP A 152 -11.22 9.57 13.42
N ARG A 153 -12.36 9.31 12.79
CA ARG A 153 -12.48 8.22 11.81
C ARG A 153 -12.26 8.74 10.41
N LEU A 154 -11.54 7.99 9.59
CA LEU A 154 -11.38 8.32 8.18
C LEU A 154 -12.74 8.43 7.48
N ASP A 155 -13.01 9.58 6.88
CA ASP A 155 -14.17 9.86 6.04
C ASP A 155 -13.84 9.60 4.57
N SER A 156 -12.86 10.33 4.05
CA SER A 156 -12.45 10.26 2.66
C SER A 156 -10.96 10.57 2.48
N ILE A 157 -10.43 10.13 1.34
CA ILE A 157 -9.10 10.48 0.87
C ILE A 157 -9.18 10.97 -0.57
N SER A 158 -8.34 11.93 -0.92
CA SER A 158 -8.22 12.46 -2.27
C SER A 158 -6.77 12.74 -2.59
N LEU A 159 -6.22 12.06 -3.59
CA LEU A 159 -4.86 12.30 -4.09
C LEU A 159 -4.93 13.07 -5.40
N GLY A 160 -4.33 14.25 -5.45
CA GLY A 160 -4.37 15.06 -6.66
C GLY A 160 -3.55 16.34 -6.56
N PRO A 161 -3.42 17.09 -7.67
CA PRO A 161 -2.80 18.39 -7.65
C PRO A 161 -3.58 19.36 -6.77
N VAL A 162 -2.88 20.16 -5.97
CA VAL A 162 -3.48 21.25 -5.17
C VAL A 162 -2.89 22.57 -5.65
N GLY A 163 -3.73 23.41 -6.25
CA GLY A 163 -3.38 24.72 -6.79
C GLY A 163 -4.63 25.47 -7.24
N GLU A 164 -4.59 26.80 -7.09
CA GLU A 164 -5.73 27.75 -7.08
C GLU A 164 -6.67 27.70 -8.30
#